data_AF-A0A947RCX2-F1
#
_entry.id   AF-A0A947RCX2-F1
#
_cell.length_a   1.000
_cell.length_b   1.000
_cell.length_c   1.000
_cell.angle_alpha   90.00
_cell.angle_beta   90.00
_cell.angle_gamma   90.00
#
_symmetry.space_group_name_H-M   'P 1'
#
loop_
_entity.id
_entity.type
_entity.pdbx_description
1 polymer ?
#
loop_
_entity_poly.entity_id
_entity_poly.type
_entity_poly.pdbx_seq_one_letter_code
_entity_poly.pdbx_strand_id
1 'polypeptide(L)'
;MSNEELNRPRYPISVVADMFDVHPQTLRLYEREGLLKPQRTARNTRMYSEVDVDQLKSILSLTEIGVNLAGVEIIMRMRNQIEQERMRFKAILKEIWERYKIDPNQWDDVTSTDLIPISHRKVVKVNRKAKDESVETIDADD
;
A
#
# COMPACT_ATOMS: atom_id res chain seq x y z
N MET A 1 14.45 3.04 9.54
CA MET A 1 15.51 2.89 8.53
C MET A 1 14.97 3.47 7.23
N SER A 2 15.71 4.32 6.54
CA SER A 2 15.26 4.90 5.28
C SER A 2 15.28 3.85 4.16
N ASN A 3 14.47 4.01 3.11
CA ASN A 3 14.40 3.06 2.00
C ASN A 3 15.73 2.93 1.23
N GLU A 4 16.59 3.96 1.32
CA GLU A 4 17.97 3.95 0.80
C GLU A 4 18.92 3.07 1.61
N GLU A 5 18.76 3.03 2.94
CA GLU A 5 19.58 2.19 3.81
C GLU A 5 19.35 0.69 3.55
N LEU A 6 18.09 0.31 3.29
CA LEU A 6 17.71 -1.08 3.03
C LEU A 6 18.19 -1.58 1.67
N ASN A 7 18.29 -0.69 0.67
CA ASN A 7 18.80 -1.02 -0.67
C ASN A 7 20.33 -1.05 -0.75
N ARG A 8 21.04 -0.70 0.34
CA ARG A 8 22.49 -0.69 0.36
C ARG A 8 23.04 -2.14 0.27
N PRO A 9 23.95 -2.44 -0.67
CA PRO A 9 24.54 -3.76 -0.78
C PRO A 9 25.35 -4.11 0.48
N ARG A 10 24.99 -5.20 1.16
CA ARG A 10 25.57 -5.59 2.45
C ARG A 10 26.06 -7.04 2.49
N TYR A 11 25.36 -7.96 1.84
CA TYR A 11 25.61 -9.39 1.98
C TYR A 11 26.15 -10.01 0.70
N PRO A 12 27.30 -10.72 0.72
CA PRO A 12 27.73 -11.51 -0.42
C PRO A 12 26.84 -12.75 -0.60
N ILE A 13 26.83 -13.33 -1.81
CA ILE A 13 26.02 -14.51 -2.14
C ILE A 13 26.22 -15.70 -1.19
N SER A 14 27.42 -15.90 -0.66
CA SER A 14 27.71 -16.98 0.29
C SER A 14 26.94 -16.79 1.60
N VAL A 15 26.95 -15.57 2.15
CA VAL A 15 26.23 -15.26 3.40
C VAL A 15 24.73 -15.42 3.23
N VAL A 16 24.18 -15.00 2.08
CA VAL A 16 22.75 -15.17 1.79
C VAL A 16 22.39 -16.64 1.61
N ALA A 17 23.23 -17.41 0.91
CA ALA A 17 23.05 -18.85 0.76
C ALA A 17 22.98 -19.55 2.12
N ASP A 18 23.92 -19.24 3.01
CA ASP A 18 23.99 -19.82 4.36
C ASP A 18 22.80 -19.38 5.23
N MET A 19 22.34 -18.13 5.10
CA MET A 19 21.22 -17.58 5.87
C MET A 19 19.89 -18.31 5.61
N PHE A 20 19.68 -18.76 4.37
CA PHE A 20 18.43 -19.41 3.95
C PHE A 20 18.60 -20.92 3.72
N ASP A 21 19.76 -21.49 4.03
CA ASP A 21 20.11 -22.89 3.74
C ASP A 21 19.85 -23.27 2.28
N VAL A 22 20.19 -22.37 1.35
CA VAL A 22 19.97 -22.56 -0.08
C VAL A 22 21.27 -22.60 -0.84
N HIS A 23 21.36 -23.50 -1.82
CA HIS A 23 22.55 -23.60 -2.64
C HIS A 23 22.78 -22.30 -3.45
N PRO A 24 24.01 -21.77 -3.58
CA PRO A 24 24.29 -20.54 -4.33
C PRO A 24 23.86 -20.59 -5.81
N GLN A 25 23.74 -21.79 -6.39
CA GLN A 25 23.21 -21.97 -7.74
C GLN A 25 21.72 -21.65 -7.85
N THR A 26 20.94 -21.91 -6.78
CA THR A 26 19.52 -21.57 -6.70
C THR A 26 19.32 -20.06 -6.68
N LEU A 27 20.15 -19.33 -5.92
CA LEU A 27 20.16 -17.87 -5.96
C LEU A 27 20.48 -17.33 -7.36
N ARG A 28 21.47 -17.93 -8.04
CA ARG A 28 21.81 -17.59 -9.44
C ARG A 28 20.69 -17.92 -10.43
N LEU A 29 19.85 -18.92 -10.14
CA LEU A 29 18.66 -19.22 -10.93
C LEU A 29 17.64 -18.09 -10.75
N TYR A 30 17.33 -17.70 -9.52
CA TYR A 30 16.38 -16.61 -9.25
C TYR A 30 16.82 -15.27 -9.85
N GLU A 31 18.12 -14.96 -9.82
CA GLU A 31 18.66 -13.79 -10.52
C GLU A 31 18.43 -13.84 -12.03
N ARG A 32 18.62 -15.03 -12.63
CA ARG A 32 18.47 -15.21 -14.08
C ARG A 32 17.03 -15.08 -14.53
N GLU A 33 16.10 -15.58 -13.73
CA GLU A 33 14.66 -15.38 -13.91
C GLU A 33 14.22 -13.95 -13.56
N GLY A 34 15.15 -13.05 -13.19
CA GLY A 34 14.85 -11.64 -12.89
C GLY A 34 14.14 -11.41 -11.56
N LEU A 35 14.00 -12.45 -10.74
CA LEU A 35 13.34 -12.40 -9.43
C LEU A 35 14.21 -11.71 -8.36
N LEU A 36 15.52 -11.64 -8.56
CA LEU A 36 16.46 -10.93 -7.69
C LEU A 36 17.40 -10.07 -8.53
N LYS A 37 17.75 -8.87 -8.02
CA LYS A 37 18.60 -7.92 -8.75
C LYS A 37 19.72 -7.37 -7.84
N PRO A 38 20.62 -8.25 -7.35
CA PRO A 38 21.71 -7.81 -6.49
C PRO A 38 22.66 -6.88 -7.23
N GLN A 39 23.25 -5.94 -6.49
CA GLN A 39 24.23 -5.02 -7.04
C GLN A 39 25.57 -5.74 -7.23
N ARG A 40 26.35 -5.31 -8.23
CA ARG A 40 27.72 -5.78 -8.42
C ARG A 40 28.72 -4.74 -7.95
N THR A 41 29.72 -5.17 -7.20
CA THR A 41 30.85 -4.32 -6.81
C THR A 41 31.81 -4.10 -7.98
N ALA A 42 32.75 -3.16 -7.83
CA ALA A 42 33.84 -2.95 -8.79
C ALA A 42 34.70 -4.21 -9.04
N ARG A 43 34.76 -5.14 -8.08
CA ARG A 43 35.41 -6.45 -8.21
C ARG A 43 34.50 -7.53 -8.82
N ASN A 44 33.36 -7.15 -9.38
CA ASN A 44 32.35 -8.02 -9.99
C ASN A 44 31.73 -9.04 -9.02
N THR A 45 31.75 -8.76 -7.71
CA THR A 45 31.10 -9.59 -6.68
C THR A 45 29.66 -9.14 -6.48
N ARG A 46 28.73 -10.10 -6.45
CA ARG A 46 27.31 -9.87 -6.16
C ARG A 46 27.12 -9.54 -4.68
N MET A 47 26.41 -8.45 -4.42
CA MET A 47 26.06 -8.00 -3.10
C MET A 47 24.56 -7.76 -3.03
N TYR A 48 23.92 -8.49 -2.12
CA TYR A 48 22.51 -8.39 -1.82
C TYR A 48 22.30 -7.31 -0.76
N SER A 49 21.22 -6.57 -0.93
CA SER A 49 20.71 -5.61 0.03
C SER A 49 19.73 -6.28 0.99
N GLU A 50 19.27 -5.54 2.01
CA GLU A 50 18.23 -6.04 2.92
C GLU A 50 16.91 -6.28 2.16
N VAL A 51 16.61 -5.44 1.16
CA VAL A 51 15.43 -5.60 0.29
C VAL A 51 15.51 -6.90 -0.51
N ASP A 52 16.69 -7.24 -1.04
CA ASP A 52 16.86 -8.50 -1.77
C ASP A 52 16.67 -9.72 -0.86
N VAL A 53 17.07 -9.62 0.42
CA VAL A 53 16.90 -10.67 1.43
C VAL A 53 15.42 -10.87 1.76
N ASP A 54 14.66 -9.80 1.96
CA ASP A 54 13.20 -9.87 2.16
C ASP A 54 12.46 -10.42 0.94
N GLN A 55 12.92 -10.05 -0.25
CA GLN A 55 12.39 -10.56 -1.51
C GLN A 55 12.67 -12.06 -1.66
N LEU A 56 13.90 -12.50 -1.34
CA LEU A 56 14.27 -13.92 -1.34
C LEU A 56 13.40 -14.73 -0.37
N LYS A 57 13.16 -14.23 0.84
CA LYS A 57 12.26 -14.87 1.81
C LYS A 57 10.87 -15.10 1.22
N SER A 58 10.33 -14.11 0.52
CA SER A 58 9.03 -14.22 -0.13
C SER A 58 9.05 -15.23 -1.29
N ILE A 59 10.11 -15.24 -2.11
CA ILE A 59 10.30 -16.22 -3.19
C ILE A 59 10.30 -17.64 -2.62
N LEU A 60 11.09 -17.89 -1.57
CA LEU A 60 11.21 -19.20 -0.94
C LEU A 60 9.86 -19.69 -0.41
N SER A 61 9.13 -18.83 0.32
CA SER A 61 7.80 -19.17 0.84
C SER A 61 6.80 -19.55 -0.26
N LEU A 62 6.87 -18.92 -1.44
CA LEU A 62 6.01 -19.23 -2.56
C LEU A 62 6.44 -20.54 -3.25
N THR A 63 7.74 -20.79 -3.35
CA THR A 63 8.24 -22.05 -3.92
C THR A 63 7.99 -23.25 -3.00
N GLU A 64 7.99 -23.07 -1.68
CA GLU A 64 7.69 -24.11 -0.69
C GLU A 64 6.25 -24.63 -0.81
N ILE A 65 5.30 -23.75 -1.16
CA ILE A 65 3.90 -24.14 -1.42
C ILE A 65 3.68 -24.65 -2.86
N GLY A 66 4.75 -24.85 -3.63
CA GLY A 66 4.69 -25.45 -4.97
C GLY A 66 4.43 -24.48 -6.12
N VAL A 67 4.54 -23.16 -5.90
CA VAL A 67 4.43 -22.18 -6.99
C VAL A 67 5.70 -22.20 -7.84
N ASN A 68 5.53 -22.25 -9.17
CA ASN A 68 6.64 -22.19 -10.10
C ASN A 68 7.22 -20.77 -10.23
N LEU A 69 8.43 -20.63 -10.78
CA LEU A 69 9.13 -19.33 -10.83
C LEU A 69 8.38 -18.27 -11.65
N ALA A 70 7.71 -18.67 -12.73
CA ALA A 70 6.87 -17.75 -13.50
C ALA A 70 5.68 -17.23 -12.68
N GLY A 71 5.06 -18.08 -11.88
CA GLY A 71 3.99 -17.74 -10.95
C GLY A 71 4.49 -16.81 -9.85
N VAL A 72 5.67 -17.08 -9.28
CA VAL A 72 6.32 -16.19 -8.31
C VAL A 72 6.54 -14.81 -8.92
N GLU A 73 7.02 -14.72 -10.17
CA GLU A 73 7.22 -13.45 -10.86
C GLU A 73 5.91 -12.64 -10.96
N ILE A 74 4.83 -13.30 -11.40
CA ILE A 74 3.51 -12.67 -11.55
C ILE A 74 2.99 -12.17 -10.19
N ILE A 75 3.07 -13.01 -9.15
CA ILE A 75 2.63 -12.65 -7.79
C ILE A 75 3.41 -11.44 -7.28
N MET A 76 4.73 -11.43 -7.44
CA MET A 76 5.58 -10.32 -7.02
C MET A 76 5.24 -9.03 -7.76
N ARG A 77 5.01 -9.12 -9.08
CA ARG A 77 4.60 -7.98 -9.91
C ARG A 77 3.26 -7.40 -9.44
N MET A 78 2.27 -8.26 -9.20
CA MET A 78 0.95 -7.86 -8.72
C MET A 78 1.03 -7.21 -7.33
N ARG A 79 1.81 -7.78 -6.40
CA ARG A 79 2.04 -7.19 -5.07
C ARG A 79 2.61 -5.78 -5.17
N ASN A 80 3.60 -5.58 -6.05
CA ASN A 80 4.20 -4.26 -6.27
C ASN A 80 3.19 -3.26 -6.85
N GLN A 81 2.33 -3.68 -7.79
CA GLN A 81 1.27 -2.84 -8.33
C GLN A 81 0.27 -2.42 -7.25
N ILE A 82 -0.19 -3.37 -6.43
CA ILE A 82 -1.12 -3.10 -5.32
C ILE A 82 -0.51 -2.09 -4.34
N GLU A 83 0.77 -2.24 -3.99
CA GLU A 83 1.42 -1.32 -3.07
C GLU A 83 1.58 0.09 -3.69
N GLN A 84 1.89 0.19 -4.98
CA GLN A 84 1.93 1.47 -5.69
C GLN A 84 0.58 2.16 -5.71
N GLU A 85 -0.50 1.44 -6.02
CA GLU A 85 -1.84 2.02 -6.01
C GLU A 85 -2.27 2.42 -4.58
N ARG A 86 -1.91 1.63 -3.57
CA ARG A 86 -2.13 1.99 -2.15
C ARG A 86 -1.39 3.27 -1.76
N MET A 87 -0.14 3.43 -2.18
CA MET A 87 0.63 4.65 -1.94
C MET A 87 0.00 5.87 -2.61
N ARG A 88 -0.46 5.73 -3.86
CA ARG A 88 -1.18 6.80 -4.57
C ARG A 88 -2.46 7.18 -3.86
N PHE A 89 -3.26 6.19 -3.46
CA PHE A 89 -4.49 6.42 -2.73
C PHE A 89 -4.25 7.15 -1.40
N LYS A 90 -3.24 6.72 -0.62
CA LYS A 90 -2.83 7.41 0.61
C LYS A 90 -2.42 8.86 0.36
N ALA A 91 -1.69 9.13 -0.72
CA ALA A 91 -1.29 10.49 -1.09
C ALA A 91 -2.50 11.37 -1.43
N ILE A 92 -3.47 10.84 -2.19
CA ILE A 92 -4.73 11.53 -2.51
C ILE A 92 -5.53 11.81 -1.23
N LEU A 93 -5.70 10.81 -0.36
CA LEU A 93 -6.42 10.98 0.90
C LEU A 93 -5.75 12.04 1.79
N LYS A 94 -4.42 12.05 1.86
CA LYS A 94 -3.66 13.07 2.59
C LYS A 94 -3.97 14.47 2.06
N GLU A 95 -4.00 14.66 0.74
CA GLU A 95 -4.36 15.96 0.13
C GLU A 95 -5.79 16.39 0.50
N ILE A 96 -6.76 15.45 0.43
CA ILE A 96 -8.15 15.72 0.81
C ILE A 96 -8.23 16.14 2.28
N TRP A 97 -7.58 15.40 3.16
CA TRP A 97 -7.61 15.66 4.60
C TRP A 97 -6.99 17.01 4.96
N GLU A 98 -5.86 17.36 4.34
CA GLU A 98 -5.22 18.68 4.48
C GLU A 98 -6.15 19.81 4.00
N ARG A 99 -6.79 19.63 2.82
CA ARG A 99 -7.68 20.64 2.21
C ARG A 99 -8.91 20.93 3.07
N TYR A 100 -9.53 19.89 3.65
CA TYR A 100 -10.79 20.04 4.38
C TYR A 100 -10.60 20.14 5.91
N LYS A 101 -9.37 20.15 6.43
CA LYS A 101 -9.05 20.11 7.87
C LYS A 101 -9.83 19.01 8.60
N ILE A 102 -10.00 17.86 7.94
CA ILE A 102 -10.67 16.70 8.52
C ILE A 102 -9.65 15.99 9.40
N ASP A 103 -9.94 15.85 10.70
CA ASP A 103 -9.10 15.08 11.61
C ASP A 103 -9.23 13.58 11.27
N PRO A 104 -8.13 12.91 10.88
CA PRO A 104 -8.13 11.48 10.58
C PRO A 104 -8.65 10.60 11.70
N ASN A 105 -8.46 11.03 12.96
CA ASN A 105 -8.79 10.25 14.16
C ASN A 105 -10.26 10.42 14.59
N GLN A 106 -11.06 11.22 13.89
CA GLN A 106 -12.52 11.27 14.11
C GLN A 106 -13.28 10.12 13.40
N TRP A 107 -12.55 9.22 12.70
CA TRP A 107 -13.10 8.16 11.85
C TRP A 107 -12.94 6.75 12.43
N ASP A 108 -12.86 6.62 13.75
CA ASP A 108 -12.59 5.34 14.44
C ASP A 108 -13.72 4.30 14.35
N ASP A 109 -14.91 4.66 13.86
CA ASP A 109 -16.09 3.78 13.85
C ASP A 109 -16.32 3.04 12.52
N VAL A 110 -15.38 3.12 11.56
CA VAL A 110 -15.48 2.35 10.31
C VAL A 110 -14.66 1.07 10.44
N THR A 111 -15.34 -0.01 10.79
CA THR A 111 -14.75 -1.35 10.91
C THR A 111 -13.91 -1.69 9.69
N SER A 112 -12.69 -2.14 9.99
CA SER A 112 -11.49 -2.28 9.17
C SER A 112 -11.55 -3.26 7.97
N THR A 113 -12.71 -3.51 7.37
CA THR A 113 -12.86 -4.44 6.22
C THR A 113 -13.15 -3.76 4.88
N ASP A 114 -13.49 -2.48 4.84
CA ASP A 114 -13.83 -1.79 3.59
C ASP A 114 -12.73 -0.84 3.12
N LEU A 115 -12.42 -0.90 1.81
CA LEU A 115 -11.32 -0.16 1.19
C LEU A 115 -11.57 1.36 1.09
N ILE A 116 -12.82 1.82 1.25
CA ILE A 116 -13.18 3.25 1.24
C ILE A 116 -14.35 3.48 2.23
N PRO A 117 -14.20 4.36 3.22
CA PRO A 117 -15.30 4.74 4.09
C PRO A 117 -16.14 5.83 3.41
N ILE A 118 -17.34 5.48 2.93
CA ILE A 118 -18.30 6.46 2.45
C ILE A 118 -19.05 7.01 3.66
N SER A 119 -18.79 8.26 4.03
CA SER A 119 -19.63 8.98 4.99
C SER A 119 -21.06 8.99 4.49
N HIS A 120 -21.93 8.21 5.11
CA HIS A 120 -23.37 8.41 4.98
C HIS A 120 -23.68 9.75 5.63
N ARG A 121 -23.77 10.79 4.79
CA ARG A 121 -24.06 12.17 5.14
C ARG A 121 -25.21 12.16 6.15
N LYS A 122 -24.93 12.60 7.40
CA LYS A 122 -25.94 12.71 8.45
C LYS A 122 -27.05 13.62 7.92
N VAL A 123 -28.21 13.04 7.60
CA VAL A 123 -29.34 13.77 7.02
C VAL A 123 -29.85 14.71 8.10
N VAL A 124 -29.54 16.01 7.99
CA VAL A 124 -30.13 17.04 8.83
C VAL A 124 -31.60 17.15 8.42
N LYS A 125 -32.52 16.70 9.27
CA LYS A 125 -33.95 16.93 9.09
C LYS A 125 -34.20 18.43 9.13
N VAL A 126 -34.48 19.05 7.98
CA VAL A 126 -35.01 20.42 7.92
C VAL A 126 -36.44 20.38 8.45
N ASN A 127 -36.67 21.01 9.60
CA ASN A 127 -37.99 21.09 10.21
C ASN A 127 -38.82 22.14 9.43
N ARG A 128 -39.73 21.68 8.57
CA ARG A 128 -40.78 22.53 7.98
C ARG A 128 -41.87 22.76 9.02
N LYS A 129 -41.67 23.73 9.91
CA LYS A 129 -42.76 24.36 10.66
C LYS A 129 -42.47 25.84 10.85
N ALA A 130 -43.03 26.64 9.95
CA ALA A 130 -43.45 28.03 10.15
C ALA A 130 -43.89 28.60 8.79
N LYS A 131 -45.06 28.18 8.29
CA LYS A 131 -45.83 28.99 7.34
C LYS A 131 -47.29 28.56 7.34
N ASP A 132 -47.91 28.70 8.49
CA ASP A 132 -49.35 28.96 8.59
C ASP A 132 -49.52 29.99 9.70
N GLU A 133 -50.46 30.91 9.49
CA GLU A 133 -50.84 32.04 10.35
C GLU A 133 -50.06 33.35 10.15
N SER A 134 -50.47 34.09 9.13
CA SER A 134 -50.96 35.46 9.33
C SER A 134 -51.71 35.90 8.06
N VAL A 135 -53.02 35.64 8.05
CA VAL A 135 -53.97 36.40 7.24
C VAL A 135 -54.20 37.69 8.02
N GLU A 136 -53.75 38.82 7.48
CA GLU A 136 -54.33 40.12 7.83
C GLU A 136 -55.00 40.68 6.58
N THR A 137 -56.32 40.79 6.73
CA THR A 137 -57.30 41.49 5.91
C THR A 137 -56.80 42.89 5.55
N ILE A 138 -56.77 43.21 4.26
CA ILE A 138 -56.77 44.60 3.81
C ILE A 138 -58.24 45.00 3.75
N ASP A 139 -58.71 45.66 4.80
CA ASP A 139 -59.96 46.41 4.78
C ASP A 139 -59.78 47.60 3.82
N ALA A 140 -60.71 47.69 2.87
CA ALA A 140 -60.93 48.85 2.04
C ALA A 140 -61.77 49.86 2.83
N ASP A 141 -61.37 51.13 2.85
CA ASP A 141 -62.26 52.25 3.14
C ASP A 141 -61.81 53.50 2.36
N ASP A 142 -62.83 54.19 1.83
CA ASP A 142 -62.93 55.44 1.04
C ASP A 142 -62.41 55.50 -0.41
#